data_AF-A0A956BBE6-F1
#
_entry.id   AF-A0A956BBE6-F1
#
_cell.length_a   1.000
_cell.length_b   1.000
_cell.length_c   1.000
_cell.angle_alpha   90.00
_cell.angle_beta   90.00
_cell.angle_gamma   90.00
#
_symmetry.space_group_name_H-M   'P 1'
#
loop_
_entity.id
_entity.type
_entity.pdbx_description
1 polymer ?
#
loop_
_entity_poly.entity_id
_entity_poly.type
_entity_poly.pdbx_seq_one_letter_code
_entity_poly.pdbx_strand_id
1 'polypeptide(L)'
;MIGALTLALAVLAQPAARPGFEESHLFRALAIERLEPEIAPQGKRVVFVRVVRYEVFLEHEPFITWPNALHWLTDEDVVRQELLLAPGDVFDADKMQESARNLRDLGIFSLVRILPVKAAGPGEIGLLVVTRDLWSLRLESEFQFTDGHVDRLLLQLTERNLAGRNKRASARFDLRPLTLRLGGLYTDRRLLGEQLYLFAKALAVLEREDGSYDGFETELRVARPFYDLWQRWGFDVPMVAEAYTIRQSQAGTILTYDPDPDDADEVAIPRVWDHTFFSVEGLAQHQIGQKWVARFSAGLGFSLLDAEADVPAEHRAAFERDVLPHTFRWIYPVVGASFFANRFKVFKDLAAFAISEDVQLGPSVTFTLRAPLEAFGSSEGALQLAGNAGWTEAWAGDGLVEAAAGAKARFDPNDDTFYDQTLLLRVRGATPRSKAGRLVLRGDWLARRRDTQGSLTTLGGDNGLRGYPSQA
;
A
#
# COMPACT_ATOMS: atom_id res chain seq x y z
N MET A 1 -20.95 -11.47 -20.24
CA MET A 1 -21.60 -10.20 -19.82
C MET A 1 -23.08 -10.40 -19.45
N ILE A 2 -23.43 -11.47 -18.73
CA ILE A 2 -24.82 -11.77 -18.30
C ILE A 2 -24.89 -12.15 -16.80
N GLY A 3 -23.76 -12.46 -16.14
CA GLY A 3 -23.72 -13.07 -14.81
C GLY A 3 -23.97 -12.14 -13.61
N ALA A 4 -23.80 -10.82 -13.73
CA ALA A 4 -23.98 -9.89 -12.61
C ALA A 4 -25.43 -9.41 -12.47
N LEU A 5 -26.14 -9.25 -13.59
CA LEU A 5 -27.57 -8.92 -13.58
C LEU A 5 -28.42 -10.10 -13.08
N THR A 6 -28.02 -11.34 -13.41
CA THR A 6 -28.70 -12.54 -12.91
C THR A 6 -28.53 -12.76 -11.40
N LEU A 7 -27.48 -12.24 -10.76
CA LEU A 7 -27.34 -12.35 -9.30
C LEU A 7 -28.33 -11.45 -8.57
N ALA A 8 -28.60 -10.24 -9.06
CA ALA A 8 -29.65 -9.37 -8.52
C ALA A 8 -31.06 -9.94 -8.77
N LEU A 9 -31.26 -10.65 -9.89
CA LEU A 9 -32.52 -11.30 -10.25
C LEU A 9 -32.79 -12.62 -9.51
N ALA A 10 -31.74 -13.38 -9.15
CA ALA A 10 -31.89 -14.62 -8.37
C ALA A 10 -32.30 -14.37 -6.91
N VAL A 11 -32.00 -13.19 -6.37
CA VAL A 11 -32.31 -12.79 -4.99
C VAL A 11 -33.79 -12.42 -4.81
N LEU A 12 -34.48 -11.96 -5.87
CA LEU A 12 -35.90 -11.60 -5.81
C LEU A 12 -36.86 -12.80 -5.96
N ALA A 13 -36.35 -13.99 -6.30
CA ALA A 13 -37.17 -15.16 -6.64
C ALA A 13 -37.09 -16.34 -5.65
N GLN A 14 -36.36 -16.22 -4.53
CA GLN A 14 -36.26 -17.30 -3.54
C GLN A 14 -37.22 -17.10 -2.36
N PRO A 15 -38.08 -18.08 -2.04
CA PRO A 15 -38.80 -18.07 -0.78
C PRO A 15 -37.88 -18.53 0.36
N ALA A 16 -37.89 -17.77 1.47
CA ALA A 16 -37.47 -18.18 2.80
C ALA A 16 -35.98 -18.54 3.03
N ALA A 17 -35.04 -17.69 2.62
CA ALA A 17 -33.78 -17.52 3.33
C ALA A 17 -33.79 -16.16 4.03
N ARG A 18 -33.36 -16.08 5.31
CA ARG A 18 -33.16 -14.77 5.95
C ARG A 18 -32.19 -13.98 5.08
N PRO A 19 -32.53 -12.74 4.65
CA PRO A 19 -31.61 -11.94 3.86
C PRO A 19 -30.27 -11.85 4.58
N GLY A 20 -29.18 -11.93 3.83
CA GLY A 20 -27.85 -11.72 4.40
C GLY A 20 -27.79 -10.38 5.13
N PHE A 21 -26.85 -10.23 6.07
CA PHE A 21 -26.66 -8.98 6.83
C PHE A 21 -26.59 -7.73 5.93
N GLU A 22 -25.93 -7.85 4.78
CA GLU A 22 -25.81 -6.77 3.80
C GLU A 22 -27.13 -6.44 3.07
N GLU A 23 -27.98 -7.45 2.87
CA GLU A 23 -29.27 -7.32 2.18
C GLU A 23 -30.32 -6.67 3.08
N SER A 24 -30.31 -6.95 4.38
CA SER A 24 -31.26 -6.35 5.33
C SER A 24 -31.10 -4.83 5.43
N HIS A 25 -29.86 -4.32 5.43
CA HIS A 25 -29.60 -2.88 5.41
C HIS A 25 -30.09 -2.23 4.12
N LEU A 26 -29.89 -2.91 2.99
CA LEU A 26 -30.33 -2.39 1.72
C LEU A 26 -31.86 -2.32 1.62
N PHE A 27 -32.57 -3.39 1.97
CA PHE A 27 -34.02 -3.41 1.96
C PHE A 27 -34.61 -2.38 2.92
N ARG A 28 -33.97 -2.18 4.08
CA ARG A 28 -34.35 -1.11 5.02
C ARG A 28 -34.18 0.27 4.39
N ALA A 29 -33.06 0.54 3.72
CA ALA A 29 -32.83 1.82 3.05
C ALA A 29 -33.89 2.09 1.97
N LEU A 30 -34.19 1.09 1.13
CA LEU A 30 -35.26 1.19 0.12
C LEU A 30 -36.62 1.49 0.75
N ALA A 31 -36.96 0.83 1.86
CA ALA A 31 -38.23 1.03 2.56
C ALA A 31 -38.35 2.43 3.20
N ILE A 32 -37.29 2.91 3.85
CA ILE A 32 -37.27 4.25 4.48
C ILE A 32 -37.36 5.35 3.42
N GLU A 33 -36.57 5.23 2.34
CA GLU A 33 -36.54 6.20 1.26
C GLU A 33 -37.75 6.08 0.31
N ARG A 34 -38.57 5.03 0.46
CA ARG A 34 -39.73 4.73 -0.39
C ARG A 34 -39.34 4.60 -1.87
N LEU A 35 -38.24 3.92 -2.12
CA LEU A 35 -37.68 3.70 -3.44
C LEU A 35 -37.89 2.25 -3.87
N GLU A 36 -38.18 2.06 -5.16
CA GLU A 36 -38.29 0.74 -5.77
C GLU A 36 -37.08 0.49 -6.70
N PRO A 37 -36.47 -0.71 -6.66
CA PRO A 37 -35.40 -1.06 -7.59
C PRO A 37 -35.84 -0.99 -9.07
N GLU A 38 -34.92 -0.55 -9.93
CA GLU A 38 -35.07 -0.60 -11.38
C GLU A 38 -34.38 -1.84 -11.95
N ILE A 39 -35.10 -2.63 -12.74
CA ILE A 39 -34.65 -3.94 -13.24
C ILE A 39 -33.89 -3.80 -14.58
N ALA A 40 -34.24 -2.79 -15.38
CA ALA A 40 -33.62 -2.53 -16.68
C ALA A 40 -33.07 -1.09 -16.76
N PRO A 41 -32.01 -0.76 -16.00
CA PRO A 41 -31.48 0.60 -15.89
C PRO A 41 -30.62 1.02 -17.09
N GLN A 42 -30.11 0.07 -17.88
CA GLN A 42 -29.14 0.33 -18.93
C GLN A 42 -29.67 1.33 -19.97
N GLY A 43 -28.91 2.40 -20.21
CA GLY A 43 -29.28 3.43 -21.18
C GLY A 43 -30.31 4.46 -20.68
N LYS A 44 -30.85 4.31 -19.46
CA LYS A 44 -31.73 5.32 -18.83
C LYS A 44 -30.92 6.48 -18.27
N ARG A 45 -31.55 7.65 -18.13
CA ARG A 45 -30.91 8.85 -17.59
C ARG A 45 -30.98 8.86 -16.06
N VAL A 46 -29.84 9.08 -15.41
CA VAL A 46 -29.77 9.29 -13.97
C VAL A 46 -30.27 10.70 -13.66
N VAL A 47 -31.31 10.84 -12.82
CA VAL A 47 -31.90 12.15 -12.46
C VAL A 47 -31.62 12.56 -11.01
N PHE A 48 -31.25 11.62 -10.16
CA PHE A 48 -30.80 11.90 -8.79
C PHE A 48 -29.87 10.81 -8.28
N VAL A 49 -29.09 11.16 -7.25
CA VAL A 49 -28.30 10.22 -6.45
C VAL A 49 -28.65 10.44 -4.99
N ARG A 50 -29.20 9.42 -4.34
CA ARG A 50 -29.55 9.38 -2.92
C ARG A 50 -28.47 8.61 -2.17
N VAL A 51 -27.83 9.23 -1.19
CA VAL A 51 -26.84 8.58 -0.34
C VAL A 51 -27.45 8.34 1.04
N VAL A 52 -27.44 7.09 1.48
CA VAL A 52 -27.85 6.67 2.82
C VAL A 52 -26.61 6.15 3.54
N ARG A 53 -26.33 6.75 4.70
CA ARG A 53 -25.11 6.50 5.48
C ARG A 53 -25.50 5.90 6.83
N TYR A 54 -24.86 4.80 7.18
CA TYR A 54 -25.04 4.13 8.47
C TYR A 54 -23.79 4.23 9.32
N GLU A 55 -23.99 4.48 10.60
CA GLU A 55 -22.98 4.38 11.66
C GLU A 55 -22.41 2.95 11.77
N VAL A 56 -21.29 2.82 12.48
CA VAL A 56 -20.64 1.52 12.73
C VAL A 56 -21.56 0.58 13.49
N PHE A 57 -22.18 1.04 14.58
CA PHE A 57 -23.12 0.28 15.40
C PHE A 57 -24.54 0.85 15.28
N LEU A 58 -25.55 -0.01 15.11
CA LEU A 58 -26.92 0.42 14.83
C LEU A 58 -27.87 -0.06 15.93
N GLU A 59 -28.82 0.79 16.34
CA GLU A 59 -29.72 0.53 17.48
C GLU A 59 -30.59 -0.72 17.36
N HIS A 60 -30.84 -1.18 16.14
CA HIS A 60 -31.67 -2.35 15.85
C HIS A 60 -30.86 -3.66 15.78
N GLU A 61 -29.57 -3.58 16.06
CA GLU A 61 -28.64 -4.70 16.15
C GLU A 61 -28.31 -4.99 17.61
N PRO A 62 -27.81 -6.19 17.95
CA PRO A 62 -27.50 -6.55 19.33
C PRO A 62 -26.26 -5.85 19.91
N PHE A 63 -25.75 -4.79 19.26
CA PHE A 63 -24.52 -4.09 19.64
C PHE A 63 -24.82 -2.81 20.44
N ILE A 64 -23.93 -2.46 21.36
CA ILE A 64 -23.96 -1.18 22.08
C ILE A 64 -23.55 -0.04 21.15
N THR A 65 -24.29 1.08 21.18
CA THR A 65 -24.11 2.19 20.22
C THR A 65 -23.25 3.36 20.74
N TRP A 66 -22.99 3.43 22.06
CA TRP A 66 -22.16 4.50 22.63
C TRP A 66 -20.77 4.65 22.00
N PRO A 67 -20.09 3.58 21.48
CA PRO A 67 -18.79 3.76 20.83
C PRO A 67 -18.86 4.65 19.59
N ASN A 68 -20.02 4.78 18.93
CA ASN A 68 -20.18 5.71 17.80
C ASN A 68 -19.86 7.16 18.20
N ALA A 69 -19.96 7.54 19.48
CA ALA A 69 -19.56 8.87 19.95
C ALA A 69 -18.06 9.17 19.76
N LEU A 70 -17.23 8.13 19.57
CA LEU A 70 -15.80 8.25 19.28
C LEU A 70 -15.48 8.14 17.78
N HIS A 71 -16.51 7.98 16.94
CA HIS A 71 -16.38 7.82 15.50
C HIS A 71 -17.01 9.02 14.79
N TRP A 72 -16.37 9.47 13.71
CA TRP A 72 -16.99 10.41 12.79
C TRP A 72 -17.65 9.62 11.67
N LEU A 73 -18.98 9.74 11.56
CA LEU A 73 -19.71 9.28 10.39
C LEU A 73 -19.13 9.94 9.13
N THR A 74 -18.83 9.12 8.13
CA THR A 74 -18.26 9.58 6.86
C THR A 74 -19.17 10.60 6.18
N ASP A 75 -18.61 11.72 5.77
CA ASP A 75 -19.31 12.79 5.07
C ASP A 75 -19.89 12.31 3.73
N GLU A 76 -21.09 12.79 3.38
CA GLU A 76 -21.74 12.43 2.12
C GLU A 76 -20.90 12.83 0.90
N ASP A 77 -20.16 13.93 0.99
CA ASP A 77 -19.28 14.39 -0.08
C ASP A 77 -18.17 13.39 -0.39
N VAL A 78 -17.63 12.69 0.62
CA VAL A 78 -16.64 11.62 0.41
C VAL A 78 -17.25 10.51 -0.44
N VAL A 79 -18.50 10.12 -0.16
CA VAL A 79 -19.19 9.10 -0.94
C VAL A 79 -19.43 9.57 -2.37
N ARG A 80 -19.88 10.82 -2.54
CA ARG A 80 -20.20 11.40 -3.86
C ARG A 80 -18.98 11.56 -4.75
N GLN A 81 -17.83 11.93 -4.19
CA GLN A 81 -16.58 12.13 -4.93
C GLN A 81 -16.06 10.84 -5.59
N GLU A 82 -16.46 9.67 -5.09
CA GLU A 82 -16.05 8.38 -5.66
C GLU A 82 -17.02 7.83 -6.72
N LEU A 83 -18.15 8.51 -6.96
CA LEU A 83 -19.12 8.09 -7.96
C LEU A 83 -18.74 8.58 -9.35
N LEU A 84 -18.72 7.66 -10.32
CA LEU A 84 -18.49 7.96 -11.75
C LEU A 84 -19.79 8.23 -12.52
N LEU A 85 -20.93 8.23 -11.83
CA LEU A 85 -22.25 8.55 -12.35
C LEU A 85 -22.85 9.69 -11.54
N ALA A 86 -23.21 10.78 -12.23
CA ALA A 86 -23.86 11.94 -11.68
C ALA A 86 -25.25 12.14 -12.32
N PRO A 87 -26.13 12.96 -11.69
CA PRO A 87 -27.37 13.38 -12.34
C PRO A 87 -27.08 14.02 -13.71
N GLY A 88 -27.79 13.58 -14.74
CA GLY A 88 -27.58 13.95 -16.14
C GLY A 88 -26.94 12.85 -16.98
N ASP A 89 -26.19 11.94 -16.36
CA ASP A 89 -25.51 10.86 -17.07
C ASP A 89 -26.46 9.78 -17.57
N VAL A 90 -26.05 9.11 -18.65
CA VAL A 90 -26.65 7.84 -19.07
C VAL A 90 -26.09 6.73 -18.20
N PHE A 91 -26.98 5.93 -17.62
CA PHE A 91 -26.60 4.83 -16.76
C PHE A 91 -25.76 3.80 -17.52
N ASP A 92 -24.62 3.46 -16.90
CA ASP A 92 -23.69 2.45 -17.34
C ASP A 92 -23.34 1.54 -16.16
N ALA A 93 -23.63 0.25 -16.30
CA ALA A 93 -23.36 -0.74 -15.27
C ALA A 93 -21.87 -0.86 -14.92
N ASP A 94 -20.95 -0.64 -15.88
CA ASP A 94 -19.52 -0.74 -15.65
C ASP A 94 -19.02 0.43 -14.80
N LYS A 95 -19.52 1.65 -15.06
CA LYS A 95 -19.25 2.84 -14.21
C LYS A 95 -19.80 2.69 -12.80
N MET A 96 -21.00 2.10 -12.65
CA MET A 96 -21.58 1.83 -11.33
C MET A 96 -20.72 0.83 -10.55
N GLN A 97 -20.26 -0.25 -11.19
CA GLN A 97 -19.40 -1.25 -10.55
C GLN A 97 -18.02 -0.67 -10.18
N GLU A 98 -17.44 0.17 -11.04
CA GLU A 98 -16.20 0.89 -10.75
C GLU A 98 -16.40 1.87 -9.59
N SER A 99 -17.51 2.60 -9.53
CA SER A 99 -17.85 3.47 -8.38
C SER A 99 -17.93 2.67 -7.07
N ALA A 100 -18.53 1.48 -7.11
CA ALA A 100 -18.59 0.59 -5.96
C ALA A 100 -17.21 -0.02 -5.60
N ARG A 101 -16.28 -0.18 -6.56
CA ARG A 101 -14.87 -0.53 -6.28
C ARG A 101 -14.17 0.63 -5.60
N ASN A 102 -14.24 1.84 -6.17
CA ASN A 102 -13.62 3.05 -5.62
C ASN A 102 -14.02 3.30 -4.16
N LEU A 103 -15.31 3.16 -3.84
CA LEU A 103 -15.81 3.27 -2.47
C LEU A 103 -15.26 2.18 -1.54
N ARG A 104 -15.15 0.93 -2.00
CA ARG A 104 -14.58 -0.17 -1.19
C ARG A 104 -13.07 0.00 -0.98
N ASP A 105 -12.37 0.50 -1.98
CA ASP A 105 -10.93 0.76 -1.93
C ASP A 105 -10.56 1.87 -0.93
N LEU A 106 -11.51 2.72 -0.52
CA LEU A 106 -11.33 3.62 0.61
C LEU A 106 -11.02 2.86 1.91
N GLY A 107 -11.59 1.66 2.08
CA GLY A 107 -11.34 0.77 3.22
C GLY A 107 -11.91 1.30 4.55
N ILE A 108 -12.80 2.28 4.51
CA ILE A 108 -13.50 2.88 5.66
C ILE A 108 -14.95 2.40 5.79
N PHE A 109 -15.42 1.56 4.86
CA PHE A 109 -16.78 1.02 4.88
C PHE A 109 -16.78 -0.49 5.12
N SER A 110 -17.71 -0.94 5.94
CA SER A 110 -18.03 -2.36 6.13
C SER A 110 -19.05 -2.86 5.09
N LEU A 111 -19.85 -1.93 4.53
CA LEU A 111 -20.82 -2.20 3.48
C LEU A 111 -20.81 -1.06 2.45
N VAL A 112 -20.77 -1.43 1.17
CA VAL A 112 -21.02 -0.52 0.05
C VAL A 112 -22.00 -1.20 -0.90
N ARG A 113 -23.11 -0.52 -1.21
CA ARG A 113 -24.07 -0.93 -2.24
C ARG A 113 -24.52 0.27 -3.06
N ILE A 114 -24.62 0.06 -4.37
CA ILE A 114 -25.18 1.04 -5.30
C ILE A 114 -26.26 0.30 -6.09
N LEU A 115 -27.47 0.82 -6.11
CA LEU A 115 -28.56 0.27 -6.92
C LEU A 115 -29.29 1.36 -7.72
N PRO A 116 -29.68 1.04 -8.95
CA PRO A 116 -30.61 1.87 -9.68
C PRO A 116 -32.02 1.71 -9.13
N VAL A 117 -32.73 2.82 -9.01
CA VAL A 117 -34.11 2.90 -8.51
C VAL A 117 -34.99 3.61 -9.52
N LYS A 118 -36.28 3.31 -9.50
CA LYS A 118 -37.25 3.98 -10.37
C LYS A 118 -37.30 5.48 -10.07
N ALA A 119 -37.40 6.29 -11.13
CA ALA A 119 -37.73 7.71 -11.03
C ALA A 119 -39.13 7.98 -11.58
N ALA A 120 -39.62 9.21 -11.42
CA ALA A 120 -40.98 9.58 -11.83
C ALA A 120 -41.15 9.62 -13.37
N GLY A 121 -40.12 9.99 -14.13
CA GLY A 121 -40.19 10.12 -15.58
C GLY A 121 -39.90 8.82 -16.35
N PRO A 122 -40.48 8.65 -17.55
CA PRO A 122 -40.16 7.53 -18.42
C PRO A 122 -38.70 7.60 -18.89
N GLY A 123 -37.99 6.47 -18.80
CA GLY A 123 -36.56 6.42 -19.17
C GLY A 123 -35.63 7.12 -18.18
N GLU A 124 -36.14 7.49 -16.99
CA GLU A 124 -35.37 8.09 -15.91
C GLU A 124 -35.19 7.10 -14.77
N ILE A 125 -34.04 7.20 -14.09
CA ILE A 125 -33.72 6.43 -12.90
C ILE A 125 -33.06 7.32 -11.85
N GLY A 126 -33.12 6.91 -10.60
CA GLY A 126 -32.22 7.38 -9.56
C GLY A 126 -31.14 6.34 -9.25
N LEU A 127 -30.12 6.76 -8.50
CA LEU A 127 -29.18 5.85 -7.85
C LEU A 127 -29.34 5.95 -6.34
N LEU A 128 -29.51 4.80 -5.68
CA LEU A 128 -29.42 4.66 -4.22
C LEU A 128 -28.06 4.11 -3.87
N VAL A 129 -27.28 4.89 -3.12
CA VAL A 129 -25.98 4.50 -2.57
C VAL A 129 -26.15 4.28 -1.08
N VAL A 130 -25.85 3.08 -0.61
CA VAL A 130 -25.91 2.70 0.81
C VAL A 130 -24.51 2.38 1.28
N THR A 131 -24.04 3.11 2.29
CA THR A 131 -22.78 2.84 2.96
C THR A 131 -23.01 2.56 4.44
N ARG A 132 -22.15 1.70 5.00
CA ARG A 132 -22.01 1.55 6.45
C ARG A 132 -20.55 1.70 6.81
N ASP A 133 -20.28 2.55 7.78
CA ASP A 133 -18.92 2.81 8.21
C ASP A 133 -18.30 1.59 8.91
N LEU A 134 -16.99 1.50 8.79
CA LEU A 134 -16.14 0.59 9.53
C LEU A 134 -15.47 1.36 10.66
N TRP A 135 -15.29 0.71 11.81
CA TRP A 135 -14.55 1.30 12.92
C TRP A 135 -13.16 1.81 12.48
N SER A 136 -12.91 3.09 12.71
CA SER A 136 -11.82 3.84 12.11
C SER A 136 -10.65 4.13 13.06
N LEU A 137 -10.90 4.24 14.38
CA LEU A 137 -9.87 4.42 15.40
C LEU A 137 -9.19 3.09 15.74
N ARG A 138 -7.87 3.01 15.53
CA ARG A 138 -7.10 1.76 15.67
C ARG A 138 -5.84 1.98 16.48
N LEU A 139 -5.59 1.08 17.43
CA LEU A 139 -4.29 0.91 18.05
C LEU A 139 -3.61 -0.29 17.40
N GLU A 140 -2.56 -0.03 16.65
CA GLU A 140 -1.72 -1.03 16.01
C GLU A 140 -0.47 -1.23 16.89
N SER A 141 -0.11 -2.48 17.17
CA SER A 141 1.08 -2.80 17.95
C SER A 141 1.85 -3.97 17.35
N GLU A 142 3.18 -3.88 17.39
CA GLU A 142 4.11 -4.90 16.93
C GLU A 142 5.21 -5.03 17.97
N PHE A 143 5.52 -6.28 18.33
CA PHE A 143 6.53 -6.61 19.33
C PHE A 143 7.45 -7.68 18.76
N GLN A 144 8.75 -7.44 18.81
CA GLN A 144 9.77 -8.39 18.41
C GLN A 144 10.78 -8.58 19.53
N PHE A 145 11.10 -9.84 19.81
CA PHE A 145 12.07 -10.24 20.82
C PHE A 145 13.06 -11.25 20.25
N THR A 146 14.34 -11.04 20.50
CA THR A 146 15.42 -12.01 20.21
C THR A 146 16.25 -12.20 21.46
N ASP A 147 16.49 -13.47 21.84
CA ASP A 147 17.34 -13.85 22.98
C ASP A 147 17.01 -13.12 24.30
N GLY A 148 15.72 -12.80 24.53
CA GLY A 148 15.27 -12.10 25.74
C GLY A 148 15.38 -10.57 25.68
N HIS A 149 15.87 -10.02 24.58
CA HIS A 149 15.94 -8.58 24.31
C HIS A 149 14.73 -8.11 23.50
N VAL A 150 14.27 -6.88 23.78
CA VAL A 150 13.26 -6.20 22.94
C VAL A 150 13.99 -5.65 21.71
N ASP A 151 13.79 -6.28 20.56
CA ASP A 151 14.31 -5.78 19.28
C ASP A 151 13.45 -4.65 18.74
N ARG A 152 12.14 -4.73 18.98
CA ARG A 152 11.21 -3.70 18.54
C ARG A 152 9.95 -3.67 19.37
N LEU A 153 9.53 -2.48 19.74
CA LEU A 153 8.18 -2.16 20.23
C LEU A 153 7.64 -1.01 19.39
N LEU A 154 6.71 -1.32 18.50
CA LEU A 154 5.99 -0.33 17.72
C LEU A 154 4.57 -0.20 18.27
N LEU A 155 4.17 1.03 18.60
CA LEU A 155 2.80 1.41 18.92
C LEU A 155 2.36 2.52 17.95
N GLN A 156 1.20 2.35 17.33
CA GLN A 156 0.66 3.33 16.39
C GLN A 156 -0.84 3.52 16.62
N LEU A 157 -1.22 4.72 17.05
CA LEU A 157 -2.61 5.13 17.17
C LEU A 157 -3.03 5.81 15.87
N THR A 158 -4.03 5.27 15.18
CA THR A 158 -4.49 5.74 13.87
C THR A 158 -5.97 6.07 13.91
N GLU A 159 -6.34 7.27 13.47
CA GLU A 159 -7.71 7.57 13.03
C GLU A 159 -7.73 7.52 11.50
N ARG A 160 -8.53 6.63 10.91
CA ARG A 160 -8.58 6.41 9.44
C ARG A 160 -9.60 7.29 8.73
N ASN A 161 -10.58 7.84 9.45
CA ASN A 161 -11.66 8.67 8.92
C ASN A 161 -11.75 9.99 9.69
N LEU A 162 -10.62 10.68 9.82
CA LEU A 162 -10.51 11.89 10.62
C LEU A 162 -11.56 12.93 10.16
N ALA A 163 -12.39 13.36 11.11
CA ALA A 163 -13.49 14.29 10.88
C ALA A 163 -14.48 13.86 9.78
N GLY A 164 -14.61 12.56 9.49
CA GLY A 164 -15.54 12.02 8.50
C GLY A 164 -15.06 12.16 7.04
N ARG A 165 -13.80 12.58 6.82
CA ARG A 165 -13.33 13.01 5.48
C ARG A 165 -12.43 12.01 4.76
N ASN A 166 -12.36 10.77 5.21
CA ASN A 166 -11.40 9.75 4.72
C ASN A 166 -9.94 10.24 4.73
N LYS A 167 -9.61 11.01 5.77
CA LYS A 167 -8.24 11.46 6.06
C LYS A 167 -7.68 10.56 7.14
N ARG A 168 -6.46 10.08 6.94
CA ARG A 168 -5.75 9.28 7.94
C ARG A 168 -4.80 10.16 8.70
N ALA A 169 -4.83 10.09 10.02
CA ALA A 169 -3.78 10.63 10.88
C ALA A 169 -3.30 9.54 11.83
N SER A 170 -2.00 9.48 12.09
CA SER A 170 -1.47 8.53 13.06
C SER A 170 -0.36 9.14 13.90
N ALA A 171 -0.36 8.80 15.19
CA ALA A 171 0.76 9.01 16.09
C ALA A 171 1.54 7.69 16.19
N ARG A 172 2.87 7.76 16.06
CA ARG A 172 3.75 6.60 15.99
C ARG A 172 4.85 6.69 17.04
N PHE A 173 5.05 5.58 17.73
CA PHE A 173 6.12 5.32 18.69
C PHE A 173 6.83 4.01 18.28
N ASP A 174 8.11 4.06 17.94
CA ASP A 174 8.89 2.89 17.51
C ASP A 174 10.19 2.83 18.34
N LEU A 175 10.17 1.98 19.35
CA LEU A 175 11.32 1.73 20.23
C LEU A 175 12.13 0.56 19.67
N ARG A 176 13.42 0.80 19.46
CA ARG A 176 14.44 -0.19 19.05
C ARG A 176 15.52 -0.30 20.12
N PRO A 177 16.51 -1.20 20.01
CA PRO A 177 17.43 -1.45 21.11
C PRO A 177 18.21 -0.20 21.51
N LEU A 178 18.63 0.62 20.54
CA LEU A 178 19.47 1.80 20.74
C LEU A 178 18.78 3.14 20.42
N THR A 179 17.61 3.12 19.78
CA THR A 179 16.93 4.34 19.32
C THR A 179 15.44 4.32 19.61
N LEU A 180 14.87 5.51 19.75
CA LEU A 180 13.44 5.76 19.86
C LEU A 180 13.02 6.64 18.68
N ARG A 181 11.96 6.26 17.95
CA ARG A 181 11.37 7.12 16.92
C ARG A 181 9.98 7.58 17.34
N LEU A 182 9.75 8.88 17.25
CA LEU A 182 8.48 9.52 17.60
C LEU A 182 8.00 10.41 16.46
N GLY A 183 6.72 10.36 16.15
CA GLY A 183 6.13 11.33 15.24
C GLY A 183 4.80 10.84 14.71
N GLY A 184 4.55 11.08 13.43
CA GLY A 184 3.26 10.73 12.86
C GLY A 184 3.25 10.65 11.35
N LEU A 185 2.08 10.26 10.85
CA LEU A 185 1.77 10.23 9.44
C LEU A 185 0.40 10.85 9.19
N TYR A 186 0.24 11.41 8.01
CA TYR A 186 -1.00 11.97 7.51
C TYR A 186 -1.21 11.52 6.07
N THR A 187 -2.45 11.18 5.72
CA THR A 187 -2.83 10.81 4.36
C THR A 187 -4.14 11.46 3.98
N ASP A 188 -4.18 12.06 2.80
CA ASP A 188 -5.36 12.66 2.19
C ASP A 188 -5.50 12.16 0.76
N ARG A 189 -6.55 11.38 0.48
CA ARG A 189 -6.77 10.81 -0.87
C ARG A 189 -7.41 11.80 -1.85
N ARG A 190 -7.95 12.89 -1.32
CA ARG A 190 -8.66 13.94 -2.01
C ARG A 190 -8.20 15.31 -1.47
N LEU A 191 -6.90 15.58 -1.62
CA LEU A 191 -6.27 16.82 -1.14
C LEU A 191 -7.01 18.01 -1.74
N LEU A 192 -7.50 18.91 -0.86
CA LEU A 192 -8.34 20.06 -1.22
C LEU A 192 -9.65 19.70 -1.97
N GLY A 193 -10.12 18.44 -1.86
CA GLY A 193 -11.29 17.93 -2.58
C GLY A 193 -11.01 17.49 -4.02
N GLU A 194 -9.77 17.64 -4.48
CA GLU A 194 -9.36 17.30 -5.83
C GLU A 194 -8.93 15.84 -5.96
N GLN A 195 -8.70 15.38 -7.19
CA GLN A 195 -8.13 14.06 -7.48
C GLN A 195 -6.61 14.01 -7.20
N LEU A 196 -6.20 14.55 -6.05
CA LEU A 196 -4.83 14.64 -5.59
C LEU A 196 -4.66 13.83 -4.31
N TYR A 197 -3.65 12.99 -4.30
CA TYR A 197 -3.23 12.20 -3.15
C TYR A 197 -2.05 12.89 -2.47
N LEU A 198 -2.13 12.98 -1.14
CA LEU A 198 -1.04 13.40 -0.27
C LEU A 198 -0.77 12.29 0.76
N PHE A 199 0.49 11.96 0.92
CA PHE A 199 1.00 11.23 2.09
C PHE A 199 2.17 12.00 2.67
N ALA A 200 2.18 12.17 3.98
CA ALA A 200 3.28 12.78 4.70
C ALA A 200 3.58 11.94 5.96
N LYS A 201 4.84 11.62 6.19
CA LYS A 201 5.35 10.96 7.39
C LYS A 201 6.51 11.79 7.90
N ALA A 202 6.56 12.04 9.20
CA ALA A 202 7.68 12.72 9.84
C ALA A 202 7.91 12.09 11.22
N LEU A 203 9.12 11.59 11.43
CA LEU A 203 9.56 10.96 12.67
C LEU A 203 10.87 11.62 13.11
N ALA A 204 10.96 12.01 14.38
CA ALA A 204 12.22 12.30 15.04
C ALA A 204 12.86 10.99 15.50
N VAL A 205 14.16 10.86 15.29
CA VAL A 205 15.00 9.79 15.82
C VAL A 205 15.72 10.34 17.05
N LEU A 206 15.59 9.65 18.17
CA LEU A 206 16.19 9.99 19.45
C LEU A 206 17.08 8.83 19.90
N GLU A 207 18.19 9.14 20.57
CA GLU A 207 18.96 8.14 21.28
C GLU A 207 18.15 7.59 22.46
N ARG A 208 18.23 6.28 22.69
CA ARG A 208 17.45 5.64 23.75
C ARG A 208 18.04 5.90 25.15
N GLU A 209 19.36 6.01 25.25
CA GLU A 209 20.07 6.09 26.54
C GLU A 209 19.75 7.39 27.27
N ASP A 210 19.83 8.53 26.58
CA ASP A 210 19.68 9.86 27.17
C ASP A 210 18.51 10.67 26.57
N GLY A 211 17.89 10.20 25.49
CA GLY A 211 16.79 10.90 24.81
C GLY A 211 17.25 12.07 23.93
N SER A 212 18.55 12.21 23.67
CA SER A 212 19.08 13.25 22.79
C SER A 212 18.58 13.08 21.35
N TYR A 213 18.52 14.21 20.62
CA TYR A 213 18.07 14.21 19.24
C TYR A 213 19.18 13.69 18.31
N ASP A 214 18.92 12.58 17.63
CA ASP A 214 19.86 11.91 16.73
C ASP A 214 19.56 12.22 15.26
N GLY A 215 18.32 12.58 14.93
CA GLY A 215 17.96 12.87 13.54
C GLY A 215 16.48 12.75 13.19
N PHE A 216 16.18 12.50 11.92
CA PHE A 216 14.82 12.38 11.41
C PHE A 216 14.67 11.39 10.27
N GLU A 217 13.42 10.95 10.09
CA GLU A 217 12.95 10.21 8.92
C GLU A 217 11.67 10.89 8.40
N THR A 218 11.65 11.28 7.13
CA THR A 218 10.52 11.97 6.50
C THR A 218 10.21 11.37 5.13
N GLU A 219 8.92 11.19 4.86
CA GLU A 219 8.43 10.83 3.54
C GLU A 219 7.31 11.79 3.13
N LEU A 220 7.33 12.24 1.88
CA LEU A 220 6.27 13.03 1.29
C LEU A 220 5.92 12.40 -0.05
N ARG A 221 4.64 12.26 -0.37
CA ARG A 221 4.20 11.84 -1.69
C ARG A 221 3.02 12.67 -2.11
N VAL A 222 3.16 13.34 -3.26
CA VAL A 222 2.06 14.02 -3.94
C VAL A 222 1.82 13.30 -5.26
N ALA A 223 0.59 12.89 -5.51
CA ALA A 223 0.26 12.13 -6.70
C ALA A 223 -1.13 12.46 -7.23
N ARG A 224 -1.34 12.20 -8.52
CA ARG A 224 -2.67 12.01 -9.09
C ARG A 224 -2.77 10.56 -9.53
N PRO A 225 -3.25 9.65 -8.65
CA PRO A 225 -3.40 8.25 -9.01
C PRO A 225 -4.47 8.08 -10.09
N PHE A 226 -4.50 6.91 -10.73
CA PHE A 226 -5.58 6.53 -11.64
C PHE A 226 -6.80 6.09 -10.82
N TYR A 227 -7.90 6.84 -10.93
CA TYR A 227 -9.17 6.56 -10.24
C TYR A 227 -10.16 5.74 -11.08
N ASP A 228 -9.94 5.70 -12.39
CA ASP A 228 -10.73 4.93 -13.32
C ASP A 228 -9.89 4.53 -14.54
N LEU A 229 -10.43 3.61 -15.34
CA LEU A 229 -9.76 3.07 -16.53
C LEU A 229 -9.71 4.05 -17.72
N TRP A 230 -10.53 5.09 -17.70
CA TRP A 230 -10.64 6.10 -18.76
C TRP A 230 -9.69 7.27 -18.54
N GLN A 231 -9.26 7.50 -17.30
CA GLN A 231 -8.23 8.46 -16.96
C GLN A 231 -6.95 8.14 -17.74
N ARG A 232 -6.53 9.08 -18.60
CA ARG A 232 -5.36 8.90 -19.47
C ARG A 232 -4.06 9.29 -18.84
N TRP A 233 -4.08 10.20 -17.86
CA TRP A 233 -2.88 10.78 -17.28
C TRP A 233 -2.92 10.75 -15.76
N GLY A 234 -1.77 10.47 -15.16
CA GLY A 234 -1.52 10.56 -13.73
C GLY A 234 -0.10 11.06 -13.50
N PHE A 235 0.23 11.33 -12.25
CA PHE A 235 1.60 11.63 -11.86
C PHE A 235 1.88 11.12 -10.45
N ASP A 236 3.16 10.93 -10.13
CA ASP A 236 3.62 10.51 -8.82
C ASP A 236 4.92 11.25 -8.49
N VAL A 237 4.99 11.87 -7.32
CA VAL A 237 6.17 12.56 -6.80
C VAL A 237 6.44 12.10 -5.37
N PRO A 238 7.05 10.91 -5.18
CA PRO A 238 7.59 10.51 -3.90
C PRO A 238 8.88 11.28 -3.58
N MET A 239 9.03 11.59 -2.31
CA MET A 239 10.21 12.17 -1.70
C MET A 239 10.48 11.46 -0.37
N VAL A 240 11.73 11.12 -0.12
CA VAL A 240 12.23 10.54 1.13
C VAL A 240 13.41 11.36 1.58
N ALA A 241 13.45 11.71 2.85
CA ALA A 241 14.55 12.45 3.46
C ALA A 241 14.82 11.87 4.85
N GLU A 242 16.05 11.43 5.08
CA GLU A 242 16.48 10.80 6.31
C GLU A 242 17.87 11.31 6.67
N ALA A 243 18.08 11.64 7.93
CA ALA A 243 19.39 11.97 8.46
C ALA A 243 19.44 11.52 9.91
N TYR A 244 20.26 10.53 10.24
CA TYR A 244 20.43 10.01 11.61
C TYR A 244 21.66 9.11 11.67
N THR A 245 22.12 8.78 12.88
CA THR A 245 23.25 7.88 13.06
C THR A 245 22.79 6.41 12.97
N ILE A 246 23.35 5.64 12.03
CA ILE A 246 23.11 4.20 11.97
C ILE A 246 24.00 3.52 13.01
N ARG A 247 23.38 2.67 13.84
CA ARG A 247 24.06 1.82 14.84
C ARG A 247 23.68 0.37 14.57
N GLN A 248 24.53 -0.37 13.83
CA GLN A 248 24.27 -1.78 13.57
C GLN A 248 24.42 -2.57 14.88
N SER A 249 23.37 -3.29 15.26
CA SER A 249 23.34 -4.04 16.52
C SER A 249 22.66 -5.38 16.39
N GLN A 250 23.04 -6.30 17.28
CA GLN A 250 22.40 -7.60 17.47
C GLN A 250 22.15 -7.79 18.97
N ALA A 251 20.92 -8.16 19.34
CA ALA A 251 20.51 -8.32 20.75
C ALA A 251 20.82 -7.09 21.64
N GLY A 252 20.79 -5.88 21.06
CA GLY A 252 21.06 -4.62 21.77
C GLY A 252 22.54 -4.28 21.97
N THR A 253 23.47 -5.10 21.47
CA THR A 253 24.90 -4.79 21.45
C THR A 253 25.31 -4.31 20.06
N ILE A 254 26.10 -3.23 19.99
CA ILE A 254 26.64 -2.71 18.72
C ILE A 254 27.63 -3.73 18.16
N LEU A 255 27.49 -4.05 16.87
CA LEU A 255 28.42 -4.90 16.16
C LEU A 255 29.76 -4.18 16.00
N THR A 256 30.86 -4.93 16.11
CA THR A 256 32.21 -4.42 15.87
C THR A 256 32.74 -4.94 14.54
N TYR A 257 33.70 -4.22 13.98
CA TYR A 257 34.45 -4.56 12.79
C TYR A 257 35.93 -4.65 13.15
N ASP A 258 36.54 -5.75 12.72
CA ASP A 258 37.98 -5.99 12.83
C ASP A 258 38.61 -5.84 11.45
N PRO A 259 39.48 -4.84 11.24
CA PRO A 259 40.13 -4.59 9.95
C PRO A 259 41.18 -5.65 9.57
N ASP A 260 41.74 -6.38 10.53
CA ASP A 260 42.71 -7.45 10.30
C ASP A 260 42.48 -8.63 11.27
N PRO A 261 41.53 -9.53 10.95
CA PRO A 261 41.19 -10.64 11.84
C PRO A 261 42.31 -11.68 11.99
N ASP A 262 43.37 -11.58 11.19
CA ASP A 262 44.54 -12.45 11.25
C ASP A 262 45.67 -11.84 12.11
N ASP A 263 45.57 -10.57 12.54
CA ASP A 263 46.48 -9.94 13.49
C ASP A 263 46.15 -10.39 14.94
N ALA A 264 47.17 -10.50 15.78
CA ALA A 264 47.00 -10.85 17.19
C ALA A 264 46.46 -9.67 18.02
N ASP A 265 46.62 -8.44 17.53
CA ASP A 265 46.07 -7.24 18.15
C ASP A 265 44.62 -7.04 17.68
N GLU A 266 43.67 -7.57 18.43
CA GLU A 266 42.23 -7.45 18.14
C GLU A 266 41.78 -5.97 18.21
N VAL A 267 41.45 -5.38 17.06
CA VAL A 267 40.87 -4.02 16.99
C VAL A 267 39.36 -4.13 16.80
N ALA A 268 38.60 -3.69 17.79
CA ALA A 268 37.15 -3.69 17.74
C ALA A 268 36.58 -2.30 17.42
N ILE A 269 36.36 -2.00 16.13
CA ILE A 269 35.77 -0.72 15.69
C ILE A 269 34.24 -0.82 15.68
N PRO A 270 33.49 0.00 16.42
CA PRO A 270 32.02 -0.03 16.39
C PRO A 270 31.46 0.25 14.99
N ARG A 271 30.46 -0.51 14.55
CA ARG A 271 29.74 -0.28 13.27
C ARG A 271 28.68 0.81 13.42
N VAL A 272 29.17 2.04 13.54
CA VAL A 272 28.39 3.26 13.73
C VAL A 272 28.82 4.32 12.73
N TRP A 273 27.87 4.99 12.08
CA TRP A 273 28.16 6.05 11.12
C TRP A 273 26.97 7.00 10.95
N ASP A 274 27.26 8.24 10.56
CA ASP A 274 26.26 9.23 10.18
C ASP A 274 25.72 8.89 8.80
N HIS A 275 24.39 8.85 8.67
CA HIS A 275 23.71 8.53 7.42
C HIS A 275 22.81 9.68 7.01
N THR A 276 22.98 10.14 5.76
CA THR A 276 22.08 11.10 5.13
C THR A 276 21.58 10.53 3.80
N PHE A 277 20.26 10.40 3.67
CA PHE A 277 19.61 9.97 2.43
C PHE A 277 18.54 10.97 2.03
N PHE A 278 18.58 11.40 0.77
CA PHE A 278 17.52 12.21 0.18
C PHE A 278 17.21 11.69 -1.21
N SER A 279 15.94 11.46 -1.51
CA SER A 279 15.49 11.05 -2.84
C SER A 279 14.20 11.74 -3.19
N VAL A 280 14.09 12.21 -4.44
CA VAL A 280 12.86 12.71 -5.03
C VAL A 280 12.80 12.27 -6.49
N GLU A 281 11.65 11.75 -6.92
CA GLU A 281 11.46 11.29 -8.29
C GLU A 281 10.10 11.74 -8.81
N GLY A 282 10.06 12.59 -9.83
CA GLY A 282 8.83 13.07 -10.44
C GLY A 282 8.49 12.30 -11.69
N LEU A 283 7.36 11.57 -11.71
CA LEU A 283 6.92 10.75 -12.83
C LEU A 283 5.59 11.25 -13.40
N ALA A 284 5.55 11.50 -14.72
CA ALA A 284 4.30 11.58 -15.46
C ALA A 284 3.93 10.18 -15.97
N GLN A 285 2.64 9.83 -15.94
CA GLN A 285 2.14 8.51 -16.29
C GLN A 285 1.04 8.61 -17.34
N HIS A 286 1.09 7.78 -18.37
CA HIS A 286 0.06 7.65 -19.40
C HIS A 286 -0.54 6.24 -19.40
N GLN A 287 -1.86 6.13 -19.30
CA GLN A 287 -2.60 4.87 -19.29
C GLN A 287 -3.37 4.67 -20.60
N ILE A 288 -3.30 3.44 -21.14
CA ILE A 288 -4.09 2.98 -22.29
C ILE A 288 -4.67 1.58 -22.06
N GLY A 289 -5.76 1.31 -22.76
CA GLY A 289 -6.45 0.01 -22.72
C GLY A 289 -7.40 -0.14 -21.53
N GLN A 290 -8.25 -1.16 -21.60
CA GLN A 290 -9.30 -1.42 -20.60
C GLN A 290 -9.24 -2.83 -20.08
N LYS A 291 -9.30 -3.84 -20.96
CA LYS A 291 -9.17 -5.26 -20.58
C LYS A 291 -7.72 -5.63 -20.26
N TRP A 292 -6.82 -5.11 -21.08
CA TRP A 292 -5.38 -5.13 -20.88
C TRP A 292 -4.96 -3.68 -20.71
N VAL A 293 -4.42 -3.35 -19.55
CA VAL A 293 -4.02 -1.99 -19.21
C VAL A 293 -2.51 -1.92 -19.36
N ALA A 294 -2.05 -0.95 -20.16
CA ALA A 294 -0.65 -0.58 -20.24
C ALA A 294 -0.50 0.83 -19.67
N ARG A 295 0.46 1.02 -18.77
CA ARG A 295 0.86 2.33 -18.25
C ARG A 295 2.31 2.57 -18.56
N PHE A 296 2.61 3.72 -19.15
CA PHE A 296 3.97 4.17 -19.42
C PHE A 296 4.28 5.35 -18.51
N SER A 297 5.47 5.38 -17.94
CA SER A 297 5.93 6.47 -17.09
C SER A 297 7.25 7.03 -17.58
N ALA A 298 7.42 8.34 -17.46
CA ALA A 298 8.67 9.04 -17.76
C ALA A 298 8.84 10.21 -16.80
N GLY A 299 10.08 10.52 -16.44
CA GLY A 299 10.35 11.54 -15.45
C GLY A 299 11.83 11.78 -15.17
N LEU A 300 12.08 12.52 -14.10
CA LEU A 300 13.40 12.86 -13.60
C LEU A 300 13.46 12.59 -12.10
N GLY A 301 14.63 12.19 -11.61
CA GLY A 301 14.88 12.00 -10.19
C GLY A 301 16.23 12.56 -9.75
N PHE A 302 16.31 12.80 -8.45
CA PHE A 302 17.52 13.12 -7.73
C PHE A 302 17.60 12.18 -6.53
N SER A 303 18.78 11.59 -6.28
CA SER A 303 19.02 10.80 -5.08
C SER A 303 20.43 11.06 -4.56
N LEU A 304 20.57 11.17 -3.25
CA LEU A 304 21.81 11.34 -2.53
C LEU A 304 21.83 10.33 -1.39
N LEU A 305 22.94 9.60 -1.27
CA LEU A 305 23.28 8.84 -0.09
C LEU A 305 24.69 9.26 0.32
N ASP A 306 24.81 9.75 1.54
CA ASP A 306 26.07 10.07 2.18
C ASP A 306 26.20 9.28 3.49
N ALA A 307 27.41 8.80 3.75
CA ALA A 307 27.72 7.97 4.90
C ALA A 307 29.15 8.26 5.37
N GLU A 308 29.29 8.71 6.62
CA GLU A 308 30.58 9.09 7.21
C GLU A 308 30.72 8.47 8.61
N ALA A 309 31.89 7.91 8.90
CA ALA A 309 32.19 7.32 10.20
C ALA A 309 33.43 7.96 10.82
N ASP A 310 33.36 8.25 12.13
CA ASP A 310 34.53 8.69 12.89
C ASP A 310 35.36 7.48 13.32
N VAL A 311 36.28 7.08 12.44
CA VAL A 311 37.19 5.94 12.64
C VAL A 311 38.66 6.36 12.55
N PRO A 312 39.57 5.67 13.28
CA PRO A 312 41.00 5.91 13.20
C PRO A 312 41.50 5.93 11.76
N ALA A 313 42.35 6.89 11.43
CA ALA A 313 42.78 7.14 10.05
C ALA A 313 43.42 5.92 9.37
N GLU A 314 44.10 5.07 10.15
CA GLU A 314 44.74 3.85 9.66
C GLU A 314 43.75 2.76 9.22
N HIS A 315 42.55 2.72 9.79
CA HIS A 315 41.52 1.71 9.49
C HIS A 315 40.39 2.24 8.59
N ARG A 316 40.37 3.56 8.32
CA ARG A 316 39.29 4.24 7.59
C ARG A 316 38.97 3.61 6.24
N ALA A 317 39.98 3.42 5.39
CA ALA A 317 39.77 2.88 4.05
C ALA A 317 39.21 1.44 4.06
N ALA A 318 39.60 0.63 5.06
CA ALA A 318 39.08 -0.73 5.22
C ALA A 318 37.62 -0.70 5.71
N PHE A 319 37.32 0.15 6.70
CA PHE A 319 35.96 0.32 7.23
C PHE A 319 34.99 0.88 6.18
N GLU A 320 35.39 1.90 5.41
CA GLU A 320 34.60 2.46 4.31
C GLU A 320 34.25 1.41 3.25
N ARG A 321 35.20 0.51 2.93
CA ARG A 321 35.01 -0.56 1.94
C ARG A 321 34.09 -1.67 2.43
N ASP A 322 34.23 -2.08 3.70
CA ASP A 322 33.62 -3.32 4.21
C ASP A 322 32.37 -3.10 5.07
N VAL A 323 32.16 -1.87 5.56
CA VAL A 323 31.07 -1.52 6.49
C VAL A 323 30.13 -0.47 5.91
N LEU A 324 30.67 0.61 5.35
CA LEU A 324 29.83 1.70 4.88
C LEU A 324 29.08 1.33 3.59
N PRO A 325 27.83 1.79 3.44
CA PRO A 325 27.13 1.68 2.17
C PRO A 325 27.81 2.54 1.09
N HIS A 326 27.68 2.12 -0.18
CA HIS A 326 28.12 2.92 -1.32
C HIS A 326 27.45 4.30 -1.34
N THR A 327 28.24 5.37 -1.26
CA THR A 327 27.77 6.75 -1.30
C THR A 327 27.64 7.25 -2.74
N PHE A 328 26.64 8.08 -3.01
CA PHE A 328 26.38 8.58 -4.35
C PHE A 328 25.55 9.86 -4.36
N ARG A 329 25.70 10.65 -5.43
CA ARG A 329 24.79 11.74 -5.79
C ARG A 329 24.36 11.56 -7.24
N TRP A 330 23.11 11.24 -7.45
CA TRP A 330 22.56 10.90 -8.75
C TRP A 330 21.52 11.92 -9.21
N ILE A 331 21.63 12.33 -10.46
CA ILE A 331 20.63 13.08 -11.22
C ILE A 331 20.32 12.24 -12.45
N TYR A 332 19.06 11.84 -12.63
CA TYR A 332 18.75 10.81 -13.64
C TYR A 332 17.39 10.98 -14.30
N PRO A 333 17.28 10.70 -15.61
CA PRO A 333 16.01 10.36 -16.21
C PRO A 333 15.57 8.96 -15.78
N VAL A 334 14.27 8.79 -15.72
CA VAL A 334 13.61 7.53 -15.39
C VAL A 334 12.50 7.26 -16.38
N VAL A 335 12.41 6.02 -16.84
CA VAL A 335 11.31 5.51 -17.65
C VAL A 335 10.79 4.20 -17.07
N GLY A 336 9.50 3.96 -17.22
CA GLY A 336 8.89 2.72 -16.76
C GLY A 336 7.70 2.32 -17.60
N ALA A 337 7.33 1.05 -17.47
CA ALA A 337 6.15 0.49 -18.07
C ALA A 337 5.52 -0.52 -17.12
N SER A 338 4.19 -0.54 -17.04
CA SER A 338 3.44 -1.62 -16.43
C SER A 338 2.36 -2.14 -17.37
N PHE A 339 2.14 -3.43 -17.33
CA PHE A 339 1.15 -4.12 -18.14
C PHE A 339 0.41 -5.13 -17.26
N PHE A 340 -0.92 -5.12 -17.29
CA PHE A 340 -1.70 -6.07 -16.51
C PHE A 340 -3.09 -6.35 -17.10
N ALA A 341 -3.63 -7.51 -16.75
CA ALA A 341 -5.04 -7.82 -17.00
C ALA A 341 -5.94 -7.11 -15.99
N ASN A 342 -6.87 -6.31 -16.49
CA ASN A 342 -7.93 -5.71 -15.67
C ASN A 342 -9.05 -6.73 -15.45
N ARG A 343 -8.75 -7.71 -14.60
CA ARG A 343 -9.70 -8.73 -14.18
C ARG A 343 -9.57 -8.88 -12.68
N PHE A 344 -10.60 -8.49 -11.95
CA PHE A 344 -10.60 -8.54 -10.49
C PHE A 344 -11.61 -9.55 -10.00
N LYS A 345 -11.31 -10.14 -8.85
CA LYS A 345 -12.24 -11.00 -8.12
C LYS A 345 -12.20 -10.65 -6.65
N VAL A 346 -13.38 -10.56 -6.05
CA VAL A 346 -13.55 -10.40 -4.63
C VAL A 346 -13.38 -11.74 -3.94
N PHE A 347 -12.44 -11.82 -3.01
CA PHE A 347 -12.27 -12.91 -2.07
C PHE A 347 -12.65 -12.46 -0.67
N LYS A 348 -12.76 -13.40 0.28
CA LYS A 348 -12.91 -13.11 1.71
C LYS A 348 -11.93 -13.96 2.49
N ASP A 349 -11.36 -13.45 3.58
CA ASP A 349 -10.48 -14.23 4.46
C ASP A 349 -9.19 -14.71 3.76
N LEU A 350 -8.62 -13.96 2.81
CA LEU A 350 -7.36 -14.34 2.13
C LEU A 350 -6.14 -13.89 2.92
N ALA A 351 -6.03 -12.58 3.17
CA ALA A 351 -5.03 -11.99 4.05
C ALA A 351 -5.67 -11.30 5.26
N ALA A 352 -6.90 -10.80 5.11
CA ALA A 352 -7.64 -10.10 6.16
C ALA A 352 -8.86 -10.91 6.61
N PHE A 353 -8.97 -11.13 7.92
CA PHE A 353 -10.08 -11.88 8.49
C PHE A 353 -11.40 -11.09 8.40
N ALA A 354 -12.44 -11.74 7.88
CA ALA A 354 -13.81 -11.23 7.73
C ALA A 354 -13.97 -9.99 6.83
N ILE A 355 -12.96 -9.64 6.03
CA ILE A 355 -12.98 -8.51 5.11
C ILE A 355 -13.02 -9.02 3.66
N SER A 356 -13.72 -8.30 2.79
CA SER A 356 -13.71 -8.56 1.35
C SER A 356 -12.47 -7.93 0.73
N GLU A 357 -11.73 -8.71 -0.05
CA GLU A 357 -10.46 -8.33 -0.65
C GLU A 357 -10.56 -8.46 -2.18
N ASP A 358 -10.41 -7.35 -2.92
CA ASP A 358 -10.32 -7.39 -4.37
C ASP A 358 -8.91 -7.79 -4.80
N VAL A 359 -8.79 -8.90 -5.53
CA VAL A 359 -7.51 -9.39 -6.03
C VAL A 359 -7.50 -9.31 -7.56
N GLN A 360 -6.44 -8.71 -8.10
CA GLN A 360 -6.19 -8.69 -9.53
C GLN A 360 -5.75 -10.09 -10.00
N LEU A 361 -6.40 -10.58 -11.05
CA LEU A 361 -6.16 -11.87 -11.67
C LEU A 361 -5.56 -11.70 -13.07
N GLY A 362 -4.81 -12.71 -13.51
CA GLY A 362 -4.07 -12.74 -14.76
C GLY A 362 -2.62 -12.30 -14.58
N PRO A 363 -1.90 -12.10 -15.70
CA PRO A 363 -0.51 -11.70 -15.64
C PRO A 363 -0.37 -10.19 -15.35
N SER A 364 0.72 -9.84 -14.70
CA SER A 364 1.19 -8.48 -14.48
C SER A 364 2.68 -8.40 -14.76
N VAL A 365 3.14 -7.31 -15.35
CA VAL A 365 4.57 -7.03 -15.56
C VAL A 365 4.82 -5.57 -15.27
N THR A 366 5.91 -5.26 -14.58
CA THR A 366 6.42 -3.92 -14.38
C THR A 366 7.90 -3.88 -14.75
N PHE A 367 8.34 -2.77 -15.32
CA PHE A 367 9.74 -2.50 -15.65
C PHE A 367 10.05 -1.03 -15.38
N THR A 368 11.24 -0.76 -14.86
CA THR A 368 11.77 0.57 -14.63
C THR A 368 13.25 0.61 -15.01
N LEU A 369 13.65 1.66 -15.71
CA LEU A 369 15.04 2.01 -16.00
C LEU A 369 15.32 3.40 -15.45
N ARG A 370 16.36 3.54 -14.62
CA ARG A 370 16.95 4.81 -14.20
C ARG A 370 18.35 4.91 -14.78
N ALA A 371 18.72 6.08 -15.28
CA ALA A 371 20.04 6.29 -15.90
C ALA A 371 20.79 7.46 -15.24
N PRO A 372 21.28 7.31 -14.00
CA PRO A 372 22.20 8.28 -13.40
C PRO A 372 23.52 8.30 -14.15
N LEU A 373 23.67 9.25 -15.07
CA LEU A 373 24.88 9.41 -15.86
C LEU A 373 25.62 10.68 -15.41
N GLU A 374 26.94 10.66 -15.47
CA GLU A 374 27.80 11.82 -15.20
C GLU A 374 27.43 13.02 -16.09
N ALA A 375 26.96 12.76 -17.31
CA ALA A 375 26.46 13.78 -18.23
C ALA A 375 25.29 14.61 -17.67
N PHE A 376 24.57 14.11 -16.66
CA PHE A 376 23.50 14.81 -15.96
C PHE A 376 23.95 15.46 -14.64
N GLY A 377 25.25 15.39 -14.29
CA GLY A 377 25.80 15.89 -13.03
C GLY A 377 25.80 14.88 -11.88
N SER A 378 25.57 13.59 -12.19
CA SER A 378 25.75 12.50 -11.22
C SER A 378 27.23 12.35 -10.83
N SER A 379 27.50 11.90 -9.61
CA SER A 379 28.85 11.62 -9.10
C SER A 379 29.52 10.43 -9.81
N GLU A 380 28.71 9.56 -10.43
CA GLU A 380 29.14 8.38 -11.16
C GLU A 380 28.12 8.05 -12.27
N GLY A 381 28.53 7.22 -13.22
CA GLY A 381 27.64 6.63 -14.22
C GLY A 381 27.08 5.29 -13.74
N ALA A 382 25.77 5.09 -13.87
CA ALA A 382 25.13 3.79 -13.67
C ALA A 382 23.79 3.70 -14.44
N LEU A 383 23.34 2.48 -14.72
CA LEU A 383 22.00 2.15 -15.20
C LEU A 383 21.34 1.21 -14.20
N GLN A 384 20.26 1.65 -13.56
CA GLN A 384 19.47 0.78 -12.71
C GLN A 384 18.29 0.19 -13.47
N LEU A 385 18.25 -1.14 -13.50
CA LEU A 385 17.20 -1.92 -14.12
C LEU A 385 16.43 -2.62 -13.01
N ALA A 386 15.10 -2.51 -13.05
CA ALA A 386 14.22 -3.28 -12.18
C ALA A 386 13.02 -3.79 -12.98
N GLY A 387 12.60 -5.01 -12.71
CA GLY A 387 11.40 -5.58 -13.32
C GLY A 387 10.75 -6.62 -12.44
N ASN A 388 9.42 -6.69 -12.48
CA ASN A 388 8.65 -7.72 -11.81
C ASN A 388 7.66 -8.31 -12.79
N ALA A 389 7.49 -9.63 -12.78
CA ALA A 389 6.46 -10.34 -13.51
C ALA A 389 5.68 -11.22 -12.54
N GLY A 390 4.36 -11.23 -12.66
CA GLY A 390 3.47 -11.98 -11.80
C GLY A 390 2.36 -12.63 -12.60
N TRP A 391 1.82 -13.70 -12.06
CA TRP A 391 0.60 -14.33 -12.54
C TRP A 391 -0.22 -14.82 -11.34
N THR A 392 -1.47 -14.36 -11.28
CA THR A 392 -2.40 -14.68 -10.20
C THR A 392 -3.68 -15.25 -10.78
N GLU A 393 -4.17 -16.38 -10.27
CA GLU A 393 -5.39 -17.01 -10.78
C GLU A 393 -6.24 -17.57 -9.65
N ALA A 394 -7.56 -17.52 -9.86
CA ALA A 394 -8.50 -18.17 -8.98
C ALA A 394 -8.73 -19.62 -9.40
N TRP A 395 -8.79 -20.55 -8.45
CA TRP A 395 -9.09 -21.96 -8.71
C TRP A 395 -10.19 -22.47 -7.78
N ALA A 396 -10.93 -23.49 -8.20
CA ALA A 396 -12.00 -24.13 -7.43
C ALA A 396 -12.96 -23.14 -6.72
N GLY A 397 -13.36 -22.07 -7.42
CA GLY A 397 -14.36 -21.12 -6.95
C GLY A 397 -13.85 -20.07 -5.97
N ASP A 398 -12.98 -20.39 -5.00
CA ASP A 398 -12.49 -19.43 -3.98
C ASP A 398 -11.04 -19.69 -3.52
N GLY A 399 -10.32 -20.58 -4.21
CA GLY A 399 -8.88 -20.76 -4.06
C GLY A 399 -8.10 -19.73 -4.90
N LEU A 400 -6.84 -19.51 -4.53
CA LEU A 400 -5.90 -18.61 -5.19
C LEU A 400 -4.57 -19.33 -5.45
N VAL A 401 -3.95 -19.04 -6.59
CA VAL A 401 -2.54 -19.34 -6.86
C VAL A 401 -1.88 -18.09 -7.42
N GLU A 402 -0.67 -17.82 -6.98
CA GLU A 402 0.15 -16.69 -7.37
C GLU A 402 1.59 -17.16 -7.57
N ALA A 403 2.20 -16.74 -8.67
CA ALA A 403 3.62 -16.88 -8.92
C ALA A 403 4.18 -15.53 -9.36
N ALA A 404 5.31 -15.12 -8.81
CA ALA A 404 5.96 -13.87 -9.15
C ALA A 404 7.48 -14.01 -9.20
N ALA A 405 8.11 -13.23 -10.06
CA ALA A 405 9.55 -13.10 -10.18
C ALA A 405 9.90 -11.61 -10.29
N GLY A 406 10.82 -11.14 -9.44
CA GLY A 406 11.32 -9.78 -9.44
C GLY A 406 12.83 -9.77 -9.58
N ALA A 407 13.37 -8.89 -10.40
CA ALA A 407 14.81 -8.71 -10.57
C ALA A 407 15.18 -7.22 -10.51
N LYS A 408 16.32 -6.92 -9.88
CA LYS A 408 16.97 -5.61 -9.88
C LYS A 408 18.46 -5.78 -10.15
N ALA A 409 19.06 -4.87 -10.89
CA ALA A 409 20.51 -4.78 -11.05
C ALA A 409 20.95 -3.33 -11.33
N ARG A 410 22.16 -2.99 -10.92
CA ARG A 410 22.84 -1.74 -11.28
C ARG A 410 24.01 -2.07 -12.20
N PHE A 411 23.96 -1.59 -13.43
CA PHE A 411 25.06 -1.71 -14.38
C PHE A 411 25.93 -0.46 -14.31
N ASP A 412 27.23 -0.62 -14.10
CA ASP A 412 28.20 0.45 -14.18
C ASP A 412 28.89 0.42 -15.56
N PRO A 413 28.71 1.45 -16.39
CA PRO A 413 29.30 1.51 -17.73
C PRO A 413 30.82 1.76 -17.71
N ASN A 414 31.41 2.19 -16.59
CA ASN A 414 32.84 2.49 -16.50
C ASN A 414 33.69 1.22 -16.39
N ASP A 415 33.16 0.17 -15.76
CA ASP A 415 33.85 -1.11 -15.56
C ASP A 415 33.13 -2.33 -16.18
N ASP A 416 32.07 -2.08 -16.97
CA ASP A 416 31.22 -3.08 -17.64
C ASP A 416 30.67 -4.16 -16.69
N THR A 417 30.36 -3.77 -15.44
CA THR A 417 30.00 -4.71 -14.39
C THR A 417 28.60 -4.44 -13.83
N PHE A 418 27.87 -5.53 -13.54
CA PHE A 418 26.63 -5.48 -12.78
C PHE A 418 26.89 -5.65 -11.28
N TYR A 419 26.43 -4.69 -10.49
CA TYR A 419 26.37 -4.65 -9.04
C TYR A 419 24.93 -4.72 -8.54
N ASP A 420 24.76 -4.94 -7.23
CA ASP A 420 23.47 -4.89 -6.53
C ASP A 420 22.39 -5.76 -7.18
N GLN A 421 22.80 -6.93 -7.69
CA GLN A 421 21.91 -7.84 -8.39
C GLN A 421 21.04 -8.57 -7.36
N THR A 422 19.73 -8.47 -7.52
CA THR A 422 18.75 -9.17 -6.68
C THR A 422 17.77 -9.90 -7.58
N LEU A 423 17.48 -11.16 -7.23
CA LEU A 423 16.42 -11.96 -7.84
C LEU A 423 15.53 -12.51 -6.73
N LEU A 424 14.24 -12.18 -6.78
CA LEU A 424 13.21 -12.67 -5.89
C LEU A 424 12.25 -13.56 -6.68
N LEU A 425 12.06 -14.79 -6.24
CA LEU A 425 11.00 -15.68 -6.71
C LEU A 425 10.01 -15.89 -5.59
N ARG A 426 8.72 -15.79 -5.89
CA ARG A 426 7.63 -15.99 -4.93
C ARG A 426 6.59 -16.93 -5.51
N VAL A 427 6.14 -17.86 -4.68
CA VAL A 427 4.95 -18.67 -4.94
C VAL A 427 4.04 -18.55 -3.74
N ARG A 428 2.76 -18.29 -3.97
CA ARG A 428 1.72 -18.27 -2.94
C ARG A 428 0.52 -19.06 -3.41
N GLY A 429 -0.08 -19.83 -2.51
CA GLY A 429 -1.29 -20.59 -2.75
C GLY A 429 -2.24 -20.47 -1.58
N ALA A 430 -3.54 -20.34 -1.87
CA ALA A 430 -4.60 -20.42 -0.86
C ALA A 430 -5.66 -21.43 -1.32
N THR A 431 -6.09 -22.31 -0.42
CA THR A 431 -7.20 -23.22 -0.70
C THR A 431 -8.53 -22.47 -0.72
N PRO A 432 -9.57 -23.01 -1.38
CA PRO A 432 -10.94 -22.57 -1.15
C PRO A 432 -11.28 -22.63 0.34
N ARG A 433 -12.19 -21.76 0.77
CA ARG A 433 -12.64 -21.73 2.16
C ARG A 433 -13.41 -23.00 2.51
N SER A 434 -13.05 -23.60 3.64
CA SER A 434 -13.80 -24.67 4.31
C SER A 434 -14.41 -24.17 5.62
N LYS A 435 -15.19 -25.02 6.31
CA LYS A 435 -15.68 -24.71 7.67
C LYS A 435 -14.55 -24.50 8.69
N ALA A 436 -13.38 -25.08 8.44
CA ALA A 436 -12.19 -24.95 9.28
C ALA A 436 -11.30 -23.75 8.89
N GLY A 437 -11.73 -22.93 7.93
CA GLY A 437 -10.92 -21.85 7.34
C GLY A 437 -10.27 -22.26 6.01
N ARG A 438 -9.18 -21.59 5.64
CA ARG A 438 -8.37 -21.88 4.45
C ARG A 438 -6.91 -22.07 4.82
N LEU A 439 -6.19 -22.88 4.05
CA LEU A 439 -4.74 -23.01 4.17
C LEU A 439 -4.08 -22.04 3.19
N VAL A 440 -3.11 -21.26 3.69
CA VAL A 440 -2.29 -20.35 2.89
C VAL A 440 -0.84 -20.78 3.01
N LEU A 441 -0.18 -20.98 1.88
CA LEU A 441 1.24 -21.28 1.79
C LEU A 441 1.92 -20.19 0.97
N ARG A 442 3.11 -19.77 1.40
CA ARG A 442 3.97 -18.84 0.68
C ARG A 442 5.41 -19.32 0.79
N GLY A 443 6.11 -19.29 -0.34
CA GLY A 443 7.54 -19.55 -0.42
C GLY A 443 8.19 -18.40 -1.18
N ASP A 444 9.22 -17.82 -0.56
CA ASP A 444 10.04 -16.77 -1.15
C ASP A 444 11.48 -17.30 -1.27
N TRP A 445 12.12 -17.10 -2.42
CA TRP A 445 13.52 -17.36 -2.64
C TRP A 445 14.20 -16.08 -3.12
N LEU A 446 15.21 -15.63 -2.38
CA LEU A 446 15.93 -14.40 -2.64
C LEU A 446 17.41 -14.74 -2.89
N ALA A 447 17.91 -14.36 -4.06
CA ALA A 447 19.32 -14.39 -4.39
C ALA A 447 19.86 -12.97 -4.54
N ARG A 448 21.04 -12.73 -3.99
CA ARG A 448 21.80 -11.49 -4.14
C ARG A 448 23.20 -11.79 -4.65
N ARG A 449 23.75 -10.88 -5.46
CA ARG A 449 25.12 -10.98 -5.98
C ARG A 449 25.75 -9.60 -6.07
N ARG A 450 27.01 -9.50 -5.63
CA ARG A 450 27.79 -8.24 -5.61
C ARG A 450 27.00 -7.10 -4.94
N ASP A 451 26.53 -7.37 -3.73
CA ASP A 451 25.76 -6.44 -2.92
C ASP A 451 26.69 -5.39 -2.32
N THR A 452 26.68 -4.19 -2.90
CA THR A 452 27.49 -3.05 -2.44
C THR A 452 26.81 -2.26 -1.33
N GLN A 453 25.59 -2.66 -0.93
CA GLN A 453 24.83 -2.01 0.13
C GLN A 453 25.09 -2.64 1.51
N GLY A 454 25.97 -3.65 1.59
CA GLY A 454 26.31 -4.31 2.85
C GLY A 454 25.11 -4.98 3.54
N SER A 455 24.10 -5.41 2.77
CA SER A 455 22.83 -5.86 3.34
C SER A 455 23.00 -7.13 4.17
N LEU A 456 22.75 -7.03 5.48
CA LEU A 456 22.71 -8.20 6.36
C LEU A 456 21.50 -9.08 6.01
N THR A 457 21.72 -10.40 5.95
CA THR A 457 20.64 -11.38 5.79
C THR A 457 20.41 -12.07 7.12
N THR A 458 19.23 -11.87 7.70
CA THR A 458 18.82 -12.56 8.93
C THR A 458 17.80 -13.66 8.61
N LEU A 459 17.97 -14.82 9.24
CA LEU A 459 17.00 -15.92 9.20
C LEU A 459 16.04 -15.78 10.39
N GLY A 460 14.73 -15.78 10.14
CA GLY A 460 13.70 -15.80 11.18
C GLY A 460 13.19 -14.44 11.70
N GLY A 461 13.61 -13.31 11.11
CA GLY A 461 13.08 -11.97 11.38
C GLY A 461 11.95 -11.55 10.43
N ASP A 462 12.01 -10.31 9.90
CA ASP A 462 11.00 -9.68 9.02
C ASP A 462 10.66 -10.43 7.72
N ASN A 463 11.41 -11.49 7.39
CA ASN A 463 11.22 -12.32 6.19
C ASN A 463 10.16 -13.42 6.36
N GLY A 464 9.39 -13.37 7.46
CA GLY A 464 8.26 -14.26 7.71
C GLY A 464 8.53 -15.38 8.71
N LEU A 465 7.44 -16.10 8.98
CA LEU A 465 7.23 -17.23 9.90
C LEU A 465 8.02 -17.22 11.22
N ARG A 466 8.13 -16.04 11.85
CA ARG A 466 7.70 -15.72 13.25
C ARG A 466 7.56 -14.19 13.38
N GLY A 467 6.39 -13.69 13.79
CA GLY A 467 6.14 -12.24 14.02
C GLY A 467 5.52 -11.44 12.85
N TYR A 468 4.68 -12.06 12.02
CA TYR A 468 4.25 -11.51 10.72
C TYR A 468 3.64 -10.09 10.72
N PRO A 469 4.19 -9.15 9.93
CA PRO A 469 3.43 -8.01 9.41
C PRO A 469 2.33 -8.48 8.44
N SER A 470 1.23 -7.73 8.35
CA SER A 470 0.05 -8.13 7.58
C SER A 470 0.38 -8.37 6.11
N GLN A 471 -0.13 -9.48 5.55
CA GLN A 471 0.03 -9.84 4.12
C GLN A 471 -0.84 -9.01 3.16
N ALA A 472 -1.21 -7.79 3.58
CA ALA A 472 -2.11 -6.88 2.88
C ALA A 472 -1.35 -5.98 1.90
#